data_AF-A0A106BXJ7-F1
#
_entry.id   AF-A0A106BXJ7-F1
#
_cell.length_a   1.000
_cell.length_b   1.000
_cell.length_c   1.000
_cell.angle_alpha   90.00
_cell.angle_beta   90.00
_cell.angle_gamma   90.00
#
_symmetry.space_group_name_H-M   'P 1'
#
loop_
_entity.id
_entity.type
_entity.pdbx_description
1 polymer ?
#
loop_
_entity_poly.entity_id
_entity_poly.type
_entity_poly.pdbx_seq_one_letter_code
_entity_poly.pdbx_strand_id
1 'polypeptide(L)'
;MNKPKLIDHRMALSANFEAYNFEIKDENIGRLVKSLVPHLKSAGLNASPSKNFDELAQIIKLLFQAQDDRPFFHVEGTEMPLCWNSPRDWGKSYIKYEWGHLRSRNQAEGNAHKLDNLGLYSARCNQHIQTSMHIEELMVYGGILAQRISNVLTVRRKLFESQEWLTLVQKIT
;
A
#
# COMPACT_ATOMS: atom_id res chain seq x y z
N MET A 1 9.86 17.60 26.26
CA MET A 1 9.29 17.71 24.90
C MET A 1 7.84 17.24 24.96
N ASN A 2 6.89 18.04 24.45
CA ASN A 2 5.51 17.58 24.32
C ASN A 2 5.46 16.39 23.35
N LYS A 3 4.74 15.33 23.72
CA LYS A 3 4.49 14.23 22.79
C LYS A 3 3.69 14.77 21.61
N PRO A 4 4.11 14.54 20.34
CA PRO A 4 3.33 14.96 19.18
C PRO A 4 1.92 14.34 19.27
N LYS A 5 0.90 15.07 18.82
CA LYS A 5 -0.48 14.57 18.79
C LYS A 5 -0.87 14.14 17.37
N LEU A 6 -1.88 13.28 17.26
CA LEU A 6 -2.40 12.84 15.96
C LEU A 6 -2.85 14.01 15.10
N ILE A 7 -3.46 15.03 15.71
CA ILE A 7 -3.93 16.22 15.01
C ILE A 7 -2.78 16.95 14.30
N ASP A 8 -1.65 17.15 15.00
CA ASP A 8 -0.46 17.82 14.46
C ASP A 8 0.09 17.06 13.26
N HIS A 9 0.13 15.72 13.34
CA HIS A 9 0.59 14.87 12.25
C HIS A 9 -0.34 14.93 11.03
N ARG A 10 -1.66 14.90 11.24
CA ARG A 10 -2.64 15.02 10.14
C ARG A 10 -2.59 16.39 9.46
N MET A 11 -2.38 17.46 10.24
CA MET A 11 -2.15 18.80 9.70
C MET A 11 -0.86 18.85 8.87
N ALA A 12 0.23 18.27 9.37
CA ALA A 12 1.50 18.22 8.64
C ALA A 12 1.39 17.43 7.32
N LEU A 13 0.61 16.33 7.30
CA LEU A 13 0.30 15.59 6.07
C LEU A 13 -0.52 16.46 5.10
N SER A 14 -1.55 17.15 5.59
CA SER A 14 -2.41 17.99 4.75
C SER A 14 -1.67 19.20 4.17
N ALA A 15 -0.66 19.72 4.86
CA ALA A 15 0.14 20.84 4.41
C ALA A 15 1.22 20.45 3.37
N ASN A 16 1.48 19.15 3.19
CA ASN A 16 2.48 18.66 2.25
C ASN A 16 1.82 18.12 0.98
N PHE A 17 1.99 18.82 -0.14
CA PHE A 17 1.44 18.41 -1.44
C PHE A 17 1.98 17.05 -1.94
N GLU A 18 3.12 16.61 -1.41
CA GLU A 18 3.73 15.31 -1.74
C GLU A 18 3.44 14.24 -0.69
N ALA A 19 2.57 14.48 0.30
CA ALA A 19 2.39 13.58 1.43
C ALA A 19 2.10 12.14 1.01
N TYR A 20 1.38 11.91 -0.09
CA TYR A 20 1.07 10.58 -0.60
C TYR A 20 2.11 10.02 -1.57
N ASN A 21 2.89 10.86 -2.23
CA ASN A 21 3.79 10.47 -3.33
C ASN A 21 5.26 10.43 -2.92
N PHE A 22 5.64 11.12 -1.84
CA PHE A 22 7.03 11.31 -1.43
C PHE A 22 7.82 9.99 -1.38
N GLU A 23 7.27 8.95 -0.77
CA GLU A 23 7.96 7.67 -0.63
C GLU A 23 7.98 6.83 -1.92
N ILE A 24 7.12 7.14 -2.89
CA ILE A 24 7.04 6.43 -4.18
C ILE A 24 8.03 6.99 -5.21
N LYS A 25 8.60 8.18 -4.94
CA LYS A 25 9.67 8.76 -5.76
C LYS A 25 10.91 7.88 -5.80
N ASP A 26 11.64 7.94 -6.91
CA ASP A 26 12.81 7.07 -7.17
C ASP A 26 13.89 7.19 -6.09
N GLU A 27 14.13 8.39 -5.58
CA GLU A 27 15.10 8.64 -4.52
C GLU A 27 14.67 8.10 -3.15
N ASN A 28 13.39 7.80 -2.93
CA ASN A 28 12.84 7.42 -1.62
C ASN A 28 12.28 5.99 -1.56
N ILE A 29 11.98 5.36 -2.71
CA ILE A 29 11.29 4.07 -2.80
C ILE A 29 12.10 2.88 -2.26
N GLY A 30 13.41 3.05 -2.08
CA GLY A 30 14.32 1.97 -1.73
C GLY A 30 13.94 1.19 -0.46
N ARG A 31 13.26 1.81 0.50
CA ARG A 31 12.72 1.10 1.68
C ARG A 31 11.63 0.11 1.29
N LEU A 32 10.69 0.51 0.44
CA LEU A 32 9.58 -0.34 -0.01
C LEU A 32 10.08 -1.51 -0.87
N VAL A 33 11.06 -1.26 -1.74
CA VAL A 33 11.75 -2.31 -2.51
C VAL A 33 12.35 -3.35 -1.56
N LYS A 34 13.12 -2.91 -0.56
CA LYS A 34 13.74 -3.80 0.43
C LYS A 34 12.70 -4.60 1.23
N SER A 35 11.57 -3.97 1.62
CA SER A 35 10.53 -4.67 2.39
C SER A 35 9.59 -5.53 1.54
N LEU A 36 9.58 -5.39 0.21
CA LEU A 36 8.82 -6.25 -0.70
C LEU A 36 9.48 -7.63 -0.85
N VAL A 37 10.81 -7.68 -0.93
CA VAL A 37 11.56 -8.91 -1.21
C VAL A 37 11.24 -10.08 -0.27
N PRO A 38 11.12 -9.91 1.06
CA PRO A 38 10.71 -11.00 1.94
C PRO A 38 9.36 -11.61 1.54
N HIS A 39 8.39 -10.80 1.10
CA HIS A 39 7.11 -11.32 0.61
C HIS A 39 7.29 -12.13 -0.67
N LEU A 40 8.04 -11.62 -1.64
CA LEU A 40 8.28 -12.33 -2.90
C LEU A 40 8.97 -13.68 -2.67
N LYS A 41 9.96 -13.73 -1.76
CA LYS A 41 10.60 -14.98 -1.36
C LYS A 41 9.63 -15.96 -0.72
N SER A 42 8.74 -15.48 0.15
CA SER A 42 7.67 -16.32 0.71
C SER A 42 6.63 -16.76 -0.32
N ALA A 43 6.52 -16.08 -1.46
CA ALA A 43 5.70 -16.49 -2.61
C ALA A 43 6.44 -17.41 -3.60
N GLY A 44 7.69 -17.79 -3.31
CA GLY A 44 8.50 -18.68 -4.15
C GLY A 44 9.34 -17.97 -5.22
N LEU A 45 9.42 -16.64 -5.21
CA LEU A 45 10.21 -15.86 -6.17
C LEU A 45 11.61 -15.55 -5.64
N ASN A 46 12.63 -15.63 -6.50
CA ASN A 46 14.03 -15.38 -6.12
C ASN A 46 14.47 -13.93 -6.35
N ALA A 47 13.70 -12.97 -5.81
CA ALA A 47 13.99 -11.55 -5.97
C ALA A 47 15.11 -11.06 -5.04
N SER A 48 15.90 -10.09 -5.52
CA SER A 48 16.90 -9.36 -4.71
C SER A 48 16.82 -7.85 -4.97
N PRO A 49 16.90 -6.98 -3.93
CA PRO A 49 16.89 -5.54 -4.14
C PRO A 49 18.06 -5.06 -5.00
N SER A 50 19.20 -5.76 -5.00
CA SER A 50 20.37 -5.38 -5.79
C SER A 50 20.30 -5.77 -7.26
N LYS A 51 19.53 -6.82 -7.59
CA LYS A 51 19.43 -7.36 -8.95
C LYS A 51 18.20 -6.87 -9.69
N ASN A 52 17.12 -6.62 -8.95
CA ASN A 52 15.79 -6.33 -9.49
C ASN A 52 15.28 -4.97 -9.00
N PHE A 53 16.17 -4.03 -8.65
CA PHE A 53 15.75 -2.77 -8.03
C PHE A 53 14.69 -2.05 -8.89
N ASP A 54 15.00 -1.87 -10.17
CA ASP A 54 14.17 -1.13 -11.12
C ASP A 54 12.84 -1.85 -11.38
N GLU A 55 12.87 -3.18 -11.56
CA GLU A 55 11.65 -3.95 -11.72
C GLU A 55 10.75 -3.90 -10.48
N LEU A 56 11.35 -4.04 -9.29
CA LEU A 56 10.62 -3.98 -8.02
C LEU A 56 10.04 -2.58 -7.78
N ALA A 57 10.80 -1.52 -8.09
CA ALA A 57 10.33 -0.14 -8.02
C ALA A 57 9.16 0.09 -8.98
N GLN A 58 9.25 -0.42 -10.22
CA GLN A 58 8.16 -0.33 -11.18
C GLN A 58 6.91 -1.11 -10.72
N ILE A 59 7.07 -2.30 -10.15
CA ILE A 59 5.95 -3.06 -9.55
C ILE A 59 5.26 -2.22 -8.48
N ILE A 60 6.02 -1.60 -7.58
CA ILE A 60 5.47 -0.76 -6.51
C ILE A 60 4.69 0.42 -7.09
N LYS A 61 5.25 1.11 -8.09
CA LYS A 61 4.60 2.23 -8.77
C LYS A 61 3.31 1.81 -9.46
N LEU A 62 3.29 0.69 -10.18
CA LEU A 62 2.08 0.17 -10.82
C LEU A 62 1.00 -0.21 -9.80
N LEU A 63 1.38 -0.87 -8.70
CA LEU A 63 0.44 -1.16 -7.61
C LEU A 63 -0.12 0.11 -6.98
N PHE A 64 0.71 1.14 -6.82
CA PHE A 64 0.30 2.43 -6.28
C PHE A 64 -0.64 3.20 -7.21
N GLN A 65 -0.34 3.22 -8.52
CA GLN A 65 -1.21 3.78 -9.55
C GLN A 65 -2.55 3.04 -9.64
N ALA A 66 -2.55 1.71 -9.48
CA ALA A 66 -3.79 0.94 -9.40
C ALA A 66 -4.59 1.22 -8.11
N GLN A 67 -3.97 1.88 -7.13
CA GLN A 67 -4.61 2.48 -5.96
C GLN A 67 -4.83 3.98 -6.13
N ASP A 68 -4.88 4.50 -7.36
CA ASP A 68 -5.14 5.92 -7.65
C ASP A 68 -4.19 6.86 -6.90
N ASP A 69 -2.91 6.47 -6.85
CA ASP A 69 -1.84 7.22 -6.18
C ASP A 69 -2.16 7.59 -4.72
N ARG A 70 -2.80 6.63 -4.01
CA ARG A 70 -3.22 6.77 -2.62
C ARG A 70 -3.08 5.45 -1.83
N PRO A 71 -3.09 5.51 -0.48
CA PRO A 71 -3.27 4.31 0.34
C PRO A 71 -4.52 3.51 -0.07
N PHE A 72 -4.50 2.19 0.12
CA PHE A 72 -5.55 1.30 -0.37
C PHE A 72 -6.96 1.74 0.07
N PHE A 73 -7.14 2.02 1.36
CA PHE A 73 -8.41 2.47 1.95
C PHE A 73 -8.54 3.99 2.07
N HIS A 74 -7.84 4.76 1.24
CA HIS A 74 -7.94 6.21 1.27
C HIS A 74 -9.35 6.69 0.91
N VAL A 75 -9.88 7.60 1.72
CA VAL A 75 -11.18 8.24 1.52
C VAL A 75 -10.93 9.74 1.36
N GLU A 76 -11.30 10.25 0.18
CA GLU A 76 -11.23 11.67 -0.17
C GLU A 76 -12.41 12.46 0.43
N GLY A 77 -12.33 13.80 0.41
CA GLY A 77 -13.46 14.68 0.77
C GLY A 77 -13.66 14.91 2.27
N THR A 78 -12.66 14.62 3.09
CA THR A 78 -12.68 14.92 4.53
C THR A 78 -11.81 16.12 4.88
N GLU A 79 -12.17 16.89 5.91
CA GLU A 79 -11.42 18.06 6.37
C GLU A 79 -9.95 17.77 6.71
N MET A 80 -9.64 16.52 7.10
CA MET A 80 -8.29 16.10 7.45
C MET A 80 -8.02 14.67 6.98
N PRO A 81 -6.79 14.36 6.54
CA PRO A 81 -6.42 13.03 6.06
C PRO A 81 -6.90 11.90 6.97
N LEU A 82 -7.62 10.95 6.38
CA LEU A 82 -8.02 9.71 7.04
C LEU A 82 -6.94 8.62 6.96
N CYS A 83 -5.79 8.87 6.35
CA CYS A 83 -4.64 7.98 6.38
C CYS A 83 -3.50 8.68 7.13
N TRP A 84 -2.89 7.99 8.08
CA TRP A 84 -1.78 8.52 8.88
C TRP A 84 -0.80 7.42 9.31
N ASN A 85 0.36 7.85 9.77
CA ASN A 85 1.44 6.98 10.24
C ASN A 85 1.26 6.57 11.71
N SER A 86 1.98 5.53 12.11
CA SER A 86 2.05 5.14 13.52
C SER A 86 2.72 6.23 14.37
N PRO A 87 2.44 6.34 15.68
CA PRO A 87 2.96 7.43 16.53
C PRO A 87 4.48 7.63 16.50
N ARG A 88 5.25 6.55 16.35
CA ARG A 88 6.72 6.60 16.21
C ARG A 88 7.20 7.32 14.94
N ASP A 89 6.32 7.47 13.96
CA ASP A 89 6.59 8.03 12.63
C ASP A 89 5.89 9.39 12.42
N TRP A 90 5.30 10.00 13.45
CA TRP A 90 4.60 11.30 13.36
C TRP A 90 5.51 12.50 13.02
N GLY A 91 6.83 12.34 13.13
CA GLY A 91 7.79 13.32 12.62
C GLY A 91 7.90 13.39 11.09
N LYS A 92 7.23 12.49 10.36
CA LYS A 92 7.18 12.51 8.89
C LYS A 92 5.95 13.28 8.42
N SER A 93 6.13 14.23 7.52
CA SER A 93 5.04 14.95 6.83
C SER A 93 4.53 14.22 5.58
N TYR A 94 4.84 12.93 5.44
CA TYR A 94 4.39 12.07 4.35
C TYR A 94 3.94 10.70 4.88
N ILE A 95 3.17 9.96 4.09
CA ILE A 95 2.74 8.61 4.41
C ILE A 95 3.91 7.64 4.26
N LYS A 96 4.26 6.98 5.36
CA LYS A 96 5.15 5.84 5.36
C LYS A 96 4.31 4.59 5.09
N TYR A 97 4.40 4.08 3.87
CA TYR A 97 3.62 2.94 3.41
C TYR A 97 4.08 1.62 4.02
N GLU A 98 3.12 0.73 4.22
CA GLU A 98 3.36 -0.63 4.70
C GLU A 98 2.69 -1.61 3.74
N TRP A 99 3.28 -2.80 3.62
CA TRP A 99 2.69 -3.89 2.85
C TRP A 99 1.55 -4.51 3.65
N GLY A 100 0.33 -4.36 3.17
CA GLY A 100 -0.86 -5.01 3.72
C GLY A 100 -1.33 -6.14 2.81
N HIS A 101 -1.99 -7.13 3.42
CA HIS A 101 -2.54 -8.30 2.73
C HIS A 101 -4.04 -8.11 2.51
N LEU A 102 -4.53 -8.25 1.28
CA LEU A 102 -5.98 -8.18 1.00
C LEU A 102 -6.73 -9.32 1.71
N ARG A 103 -6.17 -10.53 1.63
CA ARG A 103 -6.54 -11.69 2.44
C ARG A 103 -5.42 -11.99 3.42
N SER A 104 -5.73 -12.04 4.71
CA SER A 104 -4.75 -12.33 5.76
C SER A 104 -4.08 -13.69 5.57
N ARG A 105 -2.95 -13.92 6.26
CA ARG A 105 -2.16 -15.16 6.09
C ARG A 105 -2.97 -16.43 6.37
N ASN A 106 -3.86 -16.36 7.35
CA ASN A 106 -4.80 -17.41 7.74
C ASN A 106 -5.95 -17.61 6.75
N GLN A 107 -6.25 -16.62 5.88
CA GLN A 107 -7.30 -16.70 4.87
C GLN A 107 -6.79 -17.08 3.48
N ALA A 108 -5.49 -16.92 3.22
CA ALA A 108 -4.94 -16.99 1.86
C ALA A 108 -4.28 -18.34 1.51
N GLU A 109 -4.30 -19.34 2.40
CA GLU A 109 -3.82 -20.72 2.14
C GLU A 109 -2.45 -20.78 1.42
N GLY A 110 -1.45 -20.07 1.94
CA GLY A 110 -0.10 -20.01 1.35
C GLY A 110 0.09 -18.99 0.22
N ASN A 111 -0.99 -18.41 -0.32
CA ASN A 111 -0.96 -17.35 -1.33
C ASN A 111 -0.82 -15.94 -0.73
N ALA A 112 -0.71 -15.83 0.59
CA ALA A 112 -0.71 -14.54 1.29
C ALA A 112 0.29 -13.54 0.70
N HIS A 113 1.45 -14.03 0.27
CA HIS A 113 2.56 -13.19 -0.17
C HIS A 113 2.61 -12.93 -1.68
N LYS A 114 1.63 -13.44 -2.46
CA LYS A 114 1.55 -13.14 -3.89
C LYS A 114 1.26 -11.65 -4.11
N LEU A 115 1.81 -11.10 -5.19
CA LEU A 115 1.71 -9.67 -5.52
C LEU A 115 0.25 -9.19 -5.65
N ASP A 116 -0.64 -10.05 -6.17
CA ASP A 116 -2.07 -9.75 -6.31
C ASP A 116 -2.79 -9.60 -4.96
N ASN A 117 -2.27 -10.22 -3.91
CA ASN A 117 -2.75 -10.11 -2.54
C ASN A 117 -2.05 -8.99 -1.72
N LEU A 118 -1.06 -8.29 -2.27
CA LEU A 118 -0.34 -7.21 -1.59
C LEU A 118 -0.81 -5.83 -2.04
N GLY A 119 -0.94 -4.89 -1.11
CA GLY A 119 -1.18 -3.48 -1.41
C GLY A 119 -0.36 -2.55 -0.52
N LEU A 120 -0.41 -1.25 -0.83
CA LEU A 120 0.24 -0.19 -0.07
C LEU A 120 -0.75 0.49 0.88
N TYR A 121 -0.45 0.42 2.17
CA TYR A 121 -1.35 0.87 3.25
C TYR A 121 -0.65 1.92 4.10
N SER A 122 -1.42 2.82 4.73
CA SER A 122 -0.91 3.61 5.85
C SER A 122 -1.02 2.81 7.15
N ALA A 123 -0.29 3.20 8.20
CA ALA A 123 -0.39 2.52 9.49
C ALA A 123 -1.84 2.47 10.04
N ARG A 124 -2.62 3.55 9.89
CA ARG A 124 -4.06 3.52 10.23
C ARG A 124 -4.82 2.44 9.49
N CYS A 125 -4.61 2.33 8.17
CA CYS A 125 -5.29 1.35 7.33
C CYS A 125 -5.05 -0.07 7.85
N ASN A 126 -3.81 -0.36 8.26
CA ASN A 126 -3.44 -1.64 8.84
C ASN A 126 -4.07 -1.89 10.22
N GLN A 127 -4.18 -0.87 11.08
CA GLN A 127 -4.67 -1.03 12.46
C GLN A 127 -6.20 -1.05 12.59
N HIS A 128 -6.92 -0.23 11.82
CA HIS A 128 -8.34 0.02 12.04
C HIS A 128 -9.27 -0.67 11.05
N ILE A 129 -8.74 -1.11 9.91
CA ILE A 129 -9.54 -1.71 8.84
C ILE A 129 -9.23 -3.21 8.71
N GLN A 130 -7.98 -3.64 8.96
CA GLN A 130 -7.59 -5.05 8.87
C GLN A 130 -7.55 -5.77 10.23
N THR A 131 -8.68 -5.90 10.91
CA THR A 131 -8.85 -6.79 12.08
C THR A 131 -8.84 -8.28 11.71
N SER A 132 -8.05 -8.67 10.69
CA SER A 132 -8.16 -9.96 9.98
C SER A 132 -9.50 -10.20 9.27
N MET A 133 -10.38 -9.20 9.19
CA MET A 133 -11.62 -9.29 8.43
C MET A 133 -11.35 -9.39 6.93
N HIS A 134 -12.23 -10.11 6.23
CA HIS A 134 -12.26 -10.14 4.78
C HIS A 134 -12.60 -8.76 4.22
N ILE A 135 -12.04 -8.42 3.06
CA ILE A 135 -12.34 -7.15 2.38
C ILE A 135 -13.83 -7.04 2.06
N GLU A 136 -14.46 -8.17 1.79
CA GLU A 136 -15.89 -8.31 1.54
C GLU A 136 -16.72 -7.90 2.76
N GLU A 137 -16.26 -8.22 3.98
CA GLU A 137 -16.91 -7.78 5.23
C GLU A 137 -16.79 -6.27 5.42
N LEU A 138 -15.66 -5.68 5.00
CA LEU A 138 -15.47 -4.23 5.04
C LEU A 138 -16.40 -3.49 4.07
N MET A 139 -16.72 -4.11 2.93
CA MET A 139 -17.65 -3.55 1.96
C MET A 139 -19.09 -3.54 2.47
N VAL A 140 -19.45 -4.38 3.45
CA VAL A 140 -20.79 -4.38 4.08
C VAL A 140 -21.08 -3.06 4.80
N TYR A 141 -20.05 -2.40 5.36
CA TYR A 141 -20.21 -1.06 5.94
C TYR A 141 -20.65 0.01 4.92
N GLY A 142 -20.52 -0.30 3.62
CA GLY A 142 -21.04 0.53 2.53
C GLY A 142 -20.33 1.87 2.37
N GLY A 143 -21.03 2.80 1.73
CA GLY A 143 -20.60 4.19 1.55
C GLY A 143 -19.30 4.33 0.73
N ILE A 144 -18.57 5.41 1.04
CA ILE A 144 -17.37 5.81 0.28
C ILE A 144 -16.24 4.77 0.40
N LEU A 145 -16.14 4.07 1.54
CA LEU A 145 -15.13 3.04 1.73
C LEU A 145 -15.38 1.83 0.82
N ALA A 146 -16.62 1.35 0.71
CA ALA A 146 -16.96 0.25 -0.19
C ALA A 146 -16.72 0.62 -1.66
N GLN A 147 -17.09 1.84 -2.05
CA GLN A 147 -16.81 2.36 -3.40
C GLN A 147 -15.31 2.43 -3.69
N ARG A 148 -14.52 2.93 -2.72
CA ARG A 148 -13.06 2.98 -2.83
C ARG A 148 -12.47 1.59 -3.05
N ILE A 149 -12.84 0.62 -2.22
CA ILE A 149 -12.37 -0.77 -2.33
C ILE A 149 -12.71 -1.33 -3.70
N SER A 150 -13.97 -1.19 -4.14
CA SER A 150 -14.43 -1.68 -5.45
C SER A 150 -13.63 -1.09 -6.62
N ASN A 151 -13.37 0.22 -6.59
CA ASN A 151 -12.61 0.90 -7.63
C ASN A 151 -11.17 0.38 -7.69
N VAL A 152 -10.49 0.30 -6.54
CA VAL A 152 -9.11 -0.19 -6.45
C VAL A 152 -9.02 -1.64 -6.92
N LEU A 153 -9.93 -2.52 -6.48
CA LEU A 153 -9.93 -3.92 -6.92
C LEU A 153 -10.18 -4.07 -8.43
N THR A 154 -11.03 -3.22 -9.00
CA THR A 154 -11.31 -3.21 -10.44
C THR A 154 -10.08 -2.80 -11.25
N VAL A 155 -9.39 -1.73 -10.85
CA VAL A 155 -8.17 -1.27 -11.54
C VAL A 155 -7.04 -2.28 -11.38
N ARG A 156 -6.86 -2.84 -10.18
CA ARG A 156 -5.87 -3.90 -9.94
C ARG A 156 -6.10 -5.14 -10.79
N ARG A 157 -7.36 -5.57 -10.98
CA ARG A 157 -7.68 -6.70 -11.88
C ARG A 157 -7.19 -6.42 -13.30
N LYS A 158 -7.48 -5.23 -13.83
CA LYS A 158 -7.00 -4.81 -15.15
C LYS A 158 -5.48 -4.73 -15.22
N LEU A 159 -4.82 -4.24 -14.16
CA LEU A 159 -3.37 -4.22 -14.08
C LEU A 159 -2.78 -5.63 -14.18
N PHE A 160 -3.31 -6.59 -13.40
CA PHE A 160 -2.74 -7.95 -13.36
C PHE A 160 -2.97 -8.76 -14.63
N GLU A 161 -3.95 -8.38 -15.44
CA GLU A 161 -4.20 -8.91 -16.78
C GLU A 161 -3.41 -8.19 -17.87
N SER A 162 -2.71 -7.09 -17.55
CA SER A 162 -2.01 -6.28 -18.53
C SER A 162 -0.69 -6.91 -18.99
N GLN A 163 -0.35 -6.69 -20.26
CA GLN A 163 0.91 -7.18 -20.81
C GLN A 163 2.13 -6.54 -20.13
N GLU A 164 2.03 -5.26 -19.74
CA GLU A 164 3.07 -4.55 -18.99
C GLU A 164 3.38 -5.28 -17.68
N TRP A 165 2.34 -5.62 -16.92
CA TRP A 165 2.49 -6.33 -15.65
C TRP A 165 3.08 -7.72 -15.84
N LEU A 166 2.53 -8.50 -16.77
CA LEU A 166 3.00 -9.87 -17.04
C LEU A 166 4.47 -9.90 -17.45
N THR A 167 4.88 -8.98 -18.35
CA THR A 167 6.28 -8.86 -18.77
C THR A 167 7.19 -8.42 -17.63
N LEU A 168 6.71 -7.53 -16.74
CA LEU A 168 7.49 -7.08 -15.60
C LEU A 168 7.70 -8.19 -14.57
N VAL A 169 6.67 -8.96 -14.24
CA VAL A 169 6.75 -10.06 -13.28
C VAL A 169 7.65 -11.19 -13.80
N GLN A 170 7.67 -11.45 -15.11
CA GLN A 170 8.59 -12.42 -15.72
C GLN A 170 10.07 -12.06 -15.52
N LYS A 171 10.43 -10.78 -15.38
CA LYS A 171 11.83 -10.35 -15.16
C LYS A 171 12.34 -10.61 -13.75
N ILE A 172 11.44 -10.82 -12.78
CA ILE A 172 11.77 -11.06 -11.38
C ILE A 172 11.59 -12.53 -10.96
N THR A 173 11.05 -13.36 -11.86
CA THR A 173 10.81 -14.80 -11.67
C THR A 173 11.98 -15.58 -12.22
#